data_AF-A0A8W8JPY2-F1
#
_entry.id   AF-A0A8W8JPY2-F1
#
_cell.length_a   1.000
_cell.length_b   1.000
_cell.length_c   1.000
_cell.angle_alpha   90.00
_cell.angle_beta   90.00
_cell.angle_gamma   90.00
#
_symmetry.space_group_name_H-M   'P 1'
#
loop_
_entity.id
_entity.type
_entity.pdbx_description
1 polymer ?
#
loop_
_entity_poly.entity_id
_entity_poly.type
_entity_poly.pdbx_seq_one_letter_code
_entity_poly.pdbx_strand_id
1 'polypeptide(L)'
;PAEGSGRALVRSPSAIKQMLLDWTKAMTKEYENVEITNFSSSWNNGMAFCALIHHFYPESFDFSSLDPKKRRYNFTLAFDTAEKYADIAPLLDVEDMVKMQKPDWKCVFTYVQSFYRKLNSHERNKTITGGE
;
A
#
# COMPACT_ATOMS: atom_id res chain seq x y z
N PRO A 1 20.97 -10.79 -40.22
CA PRO A 1 20.07 -11.80 -39.59
C PRO A 1 19.82 -11.42 -38.12
N ALA A 2 18.53 -11.38 -37.75
CA ALA A 2 18.02 -11.20 -36.39
C ALA A 2 18.62 -12.28 -35.44
N GLU A 3 18.66 -12.14 -34.12
CA GLU A 3 17.52 -11.94 -33.23
C GLU A 3 17.95 -11.38 -31.87
N GLY A 4 17.16 -10.44 -31.36
CA GLY A 4 17.23 -10.01 -29.97
C GLY A 4 16.72 -11.10 -29.03
N SER A 5 17.30 -11.16 -27.84
CA SER A 5 16.69 -11.88 -26.73
C SER A 5 16.90 -11.07 -25.45
N GLY A 6 16.12 -9.98 -25.35
CA GLY A 6 15.85 -9.35 -24.07
C GLY A 6 15.03 -10.32 -23.23
N ARG A 7 15.69 -11.25 -22.55
CA ARG A 7 15.08 -12.04 -21.48
C ARG A 7 14.68 -11.05 -20.38
N ALA A 8 13.39 -10.74 -20.30
CA ALA A 8 12.83 -10.19 -19.08
C ALA A 8 13.16 -11.17 -17.96
N LEU A 9 14.11 -10.81 -17.09
CA LEU A 9 14.43 -11.59 -15.91
C LEU A 9 13.16 -11.69 -15.08
N VAL A 10 12.55 -12.88 -15.07
CA VAL A 10 11.39 -13.16 -14.22
C VAL A 10 11.86 -12.94 -12.78
N ARG A 11 11.46 -11.83 -12.17
CA ARG A 11 11.82 -11.52 -10.78
C ARG A 11 11.29 -12.65 -9.91
N SER A 12 12.14 -13.25 -9.08
CA SER A 12 11.72 -14.32 -8.17
C SER A 12 10.64 -13.80 -7.20
N PRO A 13 9.75 -14.66 -6.67
CA PRO A 13 8.75 -14.23 -5.70
C PRO A 13 9.34 -13.47 -4.50
N SER A 14 10.51 -13.89 -4.03
CA SER A 14 11.25 -13.22 -2.95
C SER A 14 11.72 -11.82 -3.36
N ALA A 15 12.20 -11.64 -4.60
CA ALA A 15 12.60 -10.33 -5.11
C ALA A 15 11.40 -9.37 -5.24
N ILE A 16 10.24 -9.87 -5.68
CA ILE A 16 9.01 -9.06 -5.74
C ILE A 16 8.56 -8.65 -4.34
N LYS A 17 8.61 -9.59 -3.38
CA LYS A 17 8.27 -9.32 -1.98
C LYS A 17 9.17 -8.24 -1.37
N GLN A 18 10.47 -8.32 -1.61
CA GLN A 18 11.42 -7.32 -1.13
C GLN A 18 11.19 -5.95 -1.80
N MET A 19 11.01 -5.92 -3.12
CA MET A 19 10.72 -4.70 -3.87
C MET A 19 9.49 -3.97 -3.32
N LEU A 20 8.40 -4.69 -3.04
CA LEU A 20 7.21 -4.08 -2.44
C LEU A 20 7.47 -3.60 -1.02
N LEU A 21 8.23 -4.36 -0.22
CA LEU A 21 8.56 -3.94 1.14
C LEU A 21 9.33 -2.63 1.14
N ASP A 22 10.34 -2.52 0.29
CA ASP A 22 11.15 -1.30 0.15
C ASP A 22 10.33 -0.13 -0.37
N TRP A 23 9.44 -0.37 -1.34
CA TRP A 23 8.52 0.66 -1.82
C TRP A 23 7.59 1.16 -0.70
N THR A 24 6.95 0.25 0.06
CA THR A 24 6.07 0.68 1.15
C THR A 24 6.81 1.50 2.21
N LYS A 25 8.03 1.08 2.59
CA LYS A 25 8.89 1.86 3.50
C LYS A 25 9.21 3.25 2.96
N ALA A 26 9.52 3.37 1.67
CA ALA A 26 9.86 4.65 1.05
C ALA A 26 8.68 5.63 1.09
N MET A 27 7.46 5.14 0.81
CA MET A 27 6.24 5.95 0.81
C MET A 27 5.80 6.36 2.22
N THR A 28 6.08 5.53 3.24
CA THR A 28 5.65 5.79 4.61
C THR A 28 6.75 6.34 5.52
N LYS A 29 7.93 6.69 4.99
CA LYS A 29 9.11 7.08 5.80
C LYS A 29 8.90 8.30 6.71
N GLU A 30 7.96 9.18 6.36
CA GLU A 30 7.69 10.44 7.06
C GLU A 30 6.51 10.33 8.03
N TYR A 31 5.89 9.15 8.13
CA TYR A 31 4.71 8.92 8.95
C TYR A 31 5.10 8.35 10.31
N GLU A 32 4.76 9.08 11.37
CA GLU A 32 4.91 8.59 12.73
C GLU A 32 4.02 7.37 13.00
N ASN A 33 4.46 6.51 13.91
CA ASN A 33 3.74 5.28 14.31
C ASN A 33 3.55 4.25 13.17
N VAL A 34 4.31 4.36 12.07
CA VAL A 34 4.30 3.42 10.96
C VAL A 34 5.70 2.82 10.76
N GLU A 35 5.85 1.55 11.11
CA GLU A 35 7.06 0.78 10.84
C GLU A 35 6.73 -0.51 10.08
N ILE A 36 7.12 -0.55 8.80
CA ILE A 36 6.82 -1.68 7.92
C ILE A 36 8.04 -2.59 7.82
N THR A 37 8.01 -3.74 8.49
CA THR A 37 9.07 -4.75 8.45
C THR A 37 8.62 -6.06 7.80
N ASN A 38 7.31 -6.24 7.63
CA ASN A 38 6.70 -7.44 7.06
C ASN A 38 5.31 -7.13 6.47
N PHE A 39 4.67 -8.12 5.84
CA PHE A 39 3.31 -8.03 5.31
C PHE A 39 2.26 -8.65 6.26
N SER A 40 2.44 -8.59 7.56
CA SER A 40 1.50 -9.14 8.55
C SER A 40 1.32 -8.18 9.71
N SER A 41 2.09 -8.32 10.79
CA SER A 41 1.91 -7.54 12.02
C SER A 41 2.13 -6.04 11.82
N SER A 42 2.99 -5.62 10.89
CA SER A 42 3.17 -4.19 10.57
C SER A 42 1.91 -3.52 10.00
N TRP A 43 0.93 -4.32 9.55
CA TRP A 43 -0.29 -3.84 8.90
C TRP A 43 -1.53 -4.04 9.78
N ASN A 44 -1.37 -4.58 11.00
CA ASN A 44 -2.49 -5.07 11.80
C ASN A 44 -3.35 -3.94 12.41
N ASN A 45 -2.89 -2.69 12.40
CA ASN A 45 -3.59 -1.57 13.03
C ASN A 45 -4.16 -0.54 12.05
N GLY A 46 -4.06 -0.80 10.74
CA GLY A 46 -4.55 0.07 9.68
C GLY A 46 -3.67 1.28 9.35
N MET A 47 -2.72 1.66 10.21
CA MET A 47 -1.92 2.88 10.03
C MET A 47 -1.05 2.82 8.76
N ALA A 48 -0.47 1.66 8.45
CA ALA A 48 0.32 1.49 7.22
C ALA A 48 -0.53 1.67 5.94
N PHE A 49 -1.79 1.23 5.94
CA PHE A 49 -2.69 1.46 4.81
C PHE A 49 -3.09 2.94 4.71
N CYS A 50 -3.42 3.58 5.83
CA CYS A 50 -3.69 5.02 5.86
C CYS A 50 -2.50 5.83 5.34
N ALA A 51 -1.28 5.51 5.76
CA ALA A 51 -0.08 6.24 5.36
C ALA A 51 0.19 6.11 3.86
N LEU A 52 0.00 4.90 3.31
CA LEU A 52 0.14 4.69 1.87
C LEU A 52 -0.86 5.52 1.07
N ILE A 53 -2.15 5.49 1.39
CA ILE A 53 -3.13 6.24 0.58
C ILE A 53 -2.95 7.76 0.77
N HIS A 54 -2.66 8.20 2.00
CA HIS A 54 -2.42 9.61 2.31
C HIS A 54 -1.19 10.16 1.59
N HIS A 55 -0.14 9.36 1.38
CA HIS A 55 1.05 9.81 0.63
C HIS A 55 0.70 10.30 -0.78
N PHE A 56 -0.23 9.63 -1.46
CA PHE A 56 -0.61 9.96 -2.84
C PHE A 56 -1.77 10.95 -2.91
N TYR A 57 -2.58 11.02 -1.84
CA TYR A 57 -3.75 11.87 -1.68
C TYR A 57 -3.74 12.55 -0.29
N PRO A 58 -2.82 13.50 -0.05
CA PRO A 58 -2.66 14.13 1.27
C PRO A 58 -3.91 14.89 1.72
N GLU A 59 -4.71 15.38 0.77
CA GLU A 59 -5.96 16.10 1.05
C GLU A 59 -7.15 15.18 1.39
N SER A 60 -6.95 13.85 1.41
CA SER A 60 -8.06 12.91 1.61
C SER A 60 -8.55 12.84 3.06
N PHE A 61 -7.65 13.00 4.04
CA PHE A 61 -7.94 13.06 5.47
C PHE A 61 -6.71 13.55 6.25
N ASP A 62 -6.88 13.98 7.50
CA ASP A 62 -5.75 14.35 8.37
C ASP A 62 -5.14 13.12 9.05
N PHE A 63 -3.97 12.68 8.57
CA PHE A 63 -3.25 11.54 9.15
C PHE A 63 -2.81 11.79 10.61
N SER A 64 -2.44 13.03 10.96
CA SER A 64 -1.92 13.35 12.30
C SER A 64 -2.95 13.15 13.41
N SER A 65 -4.23 13.18 13.05
CA SER A 65 -5.36 12.91 13.96
C SER A 65 -5.58 11.42 14.26
N LEU A 66 -4.91 10.51 13.54
CA LEU A 66 -5.15 9.07 13.65
C LEU A 66 -4.49 8.46 14.89
N ASP A 67 -5.15 7.46 15.46
CA ASP A 67 -4.67 6.71 16.62
C ASP A 67 -4.47 5.23 16.25
N PRO A 68 -3.27 4.64 16.42
CA PRO A 68 -3.03 3.21 16.17
C PRO A 68 -3.97 2.26 16.93
N LYS A 69 -4.57 2.70 18.04
CA LYS A 69 -5.53 1.90 18.82
C LYS A 69 -6.91 1.84 18.16
N LYS A 70 -7.26 2.79 17.30
CA LYS A 70 -8.56 2.86 16.59
C LYS A 70 -8.55 2.01 15.32
N ARG A 71 -8.14 0.74 15.44
CA ARG A 71 -7.88 -0.19 14.31
C ARG A 71 -9.02 -0.25 13.29
N ARG A 72 -10.26 -0.43 13.76
CA ARG A 72 -11.45 -0.51 12.88
C ARG A 72 -11.60 0.75 12.04
N TYR A 73 -11.55 1.91 12.68
CA TYR A 73 -11.64 3.19 12.00
C TYR A 73 -10.52 3.35 10.97
N ASN A 74 -9.27 3.03 11.33
CA ASN A 74 -8.13 3.15 10.42
C ASN A 74 -8.29 2.25 9.19
N PHE A 75 -8.73 1.00 9.36
CA PHE A 75 -8.96 0.10 8.22
C PHE A 75 -10.08 0.59 7.31
N THR A 76 -11.24 0.93 7.88
CA THR A 76 -12.37 1.48 7.11
C THR A 76 -11.96 2.72 6.33
N LEU A 77 -11.34 3.69 7.01
CA LEU A 77 -10.87 4.93 6.39
C LEU A 77 -9.90 4.65 5.24
N ALA A 78 -8.91 3.79 5.44
CA ALA A 78 -7.93 3.49 4.41
C ALA A 78 -8.55 2.81 3.19
N PHE A 79 -9.45 1.85 3.40
CA PHE A 79 -10.03 1.05 2.31
C PHE A 79 -11.05 1.87 1.52
N ASP A 80 -11.93 2.60 2.20
CA ASP A 80 -12.91 3.49 1.57
C ASP A 80 -12.21 4.60 0.77
N THR A 81 -11.13 5.17 1.33
CA THR A 81 -10.34 6.19 0.62
C THR A 81 -9.63 5.60 -0.60
N ALA A 82 -9.04 4.41 -0.48
CA ALA A 82 -8.37 3.74 -1.58
C ALA A 82 -9.33 3.40 -2.73
N GLU A 83 -10.52 2.93 -2.41
CA GLU A 83 -11.57 2.69 -3.41
C GLU A 83 -12.01 4.00 -4.08
N LYS A 84 -12.37 5.01 -3.27
CA LYS A 84 -12.91 6.28 -3.77
C LYS A 84 -11.94 7.07 -4.63
N TYR A 85 -10.66 7.16 -4.25
CA TYR A 85 -9.70 8.07 -4.90
C TYR A 85 -8.76 7.35 -5.88
N ALA A 86 -8.51 6.06 -5.69
CA ALA A 86 -7.55 5.30 -6.48
C ALA A 86 -8.16 4.08 -7.19
N ASP A 87 -9.48 3.84 -7.06
CA ASP A 87 -10.18 2.70 -7.67
C ASP A 87 -9.49 1.36 -7.30
N ILE A 88 -9.12 1.24 -6.02
CA ILE A 88 -8.57 0.02 -5.42
C ILE A 88 -9.70 -0.68 -4.66
N ALA A 89 -10.26 -1.74 -5.25
CA ALA A 89 -11.29 -2.54 -4.59
C ALA A 89 -10.76 -3.21 -3.30
N PRO A 90 -11.51 -3.20 -2.19
CA PRO A 90 -11.09 -3.80 -0.95
C PRO A 90 -11.00 -5.33 -1.06
N LEU A 91 -9.82 -5.88 -0.80
CA LEU A 91 -9.58 -7.34 -0.80
C LEU A 91 -9.56 -7.96 0.60
N LEU A 92 -9.55 -7.12 1.64
CA LEU A 92 -9.54 -7.54 3.04
C LEU A 92 -10.80 -7.04 3.71
N ASP A 93 -11.40 -7.88 4.55
CA ASP A 93 -12.53 -7.50 5.38
C ASP A 93 -12.05 -6.80 6.67
N VAL A 94 -12.71 -5.70 7.04
CA VAL A 94 -12.34 -4.90 8.21
C VAL A 94 -12.54 -5.68 9.51
N GLU A 95 -13.63 -6.43 9.63
CA GLU A 95 -13.94 -7.18 10.86
C GLU A 95 -12.94 -8.30 11.10
N ASP A 96 -12.52 -8.99 10.03
CA ASP A 96 -11.48 -10.00 10.10
C ASP A 96 -10.12 -9.40 10.48
N MET A 97 -9.74 -8.29 9.84
CA MET A 97 -8.48 -7.62 10.15
C MET A 97 -8.43 -7.11 11.58
N VAL A 98 -9.53 -6.60 12.13
CA VAL A 98 -9.60 -6.14 13.54
C VAL A 98 -9.49 -7.30 14.53
N LYS A 99 -10.04 -8.48 14.20
CA LYS A 99 -9.94 -9.67 15.08
C LYS A 99 -8.52 -10.26 15.11
N MET A 100 -7.75 -10.11 14.02
CA MET A 100 -6.43 -10.72 13.88
C MET A 100 -5.30 -9.77 14.28
N GLN A 101 -4.46 -10.17 15.24
CA GLN A 101 -3.23 -9.42 15.57
C GLN A 101 -2.09 -9.72 14.59
N LYS A 102 -2.15 -10.88 13.91
CA LYS A 102 -1.21 -11.32 12.89
C LYS A 102 -2.02 -11.81 11.68
N PRO A 103 -2.44 -10.91 10.77
CA PRO A 103 -3.18 -11.30 9.57
C PRO A 103 -2.32 -12.17 8.65
N ASP A 104 -2.95 -12.99 7.81
CA ASP A 104 -2.24 -13.81 6.82
C ASP A 104 -1.42 -12.93 5.88
N TRP A 105 -0.12 -13.19 5.81
CA TRP A 105 0.80 -12.34 5.08
C TRP A 105 0.58 -12.36 3.57
N LYS A 106 0.01 -13.43 3.02
CA LYS A 106 -0.31 -13.54 1.59
C LYS A 106 -1.49 -12.65 1.25
N CYS A 107 -2.54 -12.63 2.07
CA CYS A 107 -3.70 -11.76 1.85
C CYS A 107 -3.30 -10.28 1.89
N VAL A 108 -2.54 -9.87 2.91
CA VAL A 108 -2.02 -8.51 3.00
C VAL A 108 -1.09 -8.19 1.84
N PHE A 109 -0.16 -9.10 1.48
CA PHE A 109 0.74 -8.92 0.34
C PHE A 109 -0.03 -8.72 -0.98
N THR A 110 -1.04 -9.55 -1.24
CA THR A 110 -1.89 -9.43 -2.45
C THR A 110 -2.63 -8.10 -2.48
N TYR A 111 -3.10 -7.61 -1.33
CA TYR A 111 -3.75 -6.31 -1.30
C TYR A 111 -2.76 -5.15 -1.52
N VAL A 112 -1.58 -5.20 -0.90
CA VAL A 112 -0.51 -4.22 -1.14
C VAL A 112 -0.03 -4.22 -2.60
N GLN A 113 -0.04 -5.37 -3.30
CA GLN A 113 0.21 -5.41 -4.73
C GLN A 113 -0.80 -4.58 -5.53
N SER A 114 -2.07 -4.55 -5.11
CA SER A 114 -3.11 -3.73 -5.75
C SER A 114 -2.87 -2.25 -5.52
N PHE A 115 -2.48 -1.85 -4.30
CA PHE A 115 -2.02 -0.49 -3.99
C PHE A 115 -0.84 -0.07 -4.88
N TYR A 116 0.24 -0.87 -4.91
CA TYR A 116 1.41 -0.57 -5.72
C TYR A 116 1.07 -0.33 -7.19
N ARG A 117 0.24 -1.21 -7.79
CA ARG A 117 -0.13 -1.12 -9.21
C ARG A 117 -0.90 0.16 -9.52
N LYS A 118 -1.89 0.51 -8.69
CA LYS A 118 -2.77 1.67 -8.91
C LYS A 118 -2.04 2.98 -8.59
N LEU A 119 -1.36 3.06 -7.45
CA LEU A 119 -0.69 4.27 -6.99
C LEU A 119 0.55 4.63 -7.81
N ASN A 120 1.39 3.65 -8.21
CA ASN A 120 2.52 3.94 -9.10
C ASN A 120 2.09 4.26 -10.54
N SER A 121 0.89 3.84 -10.95
CA SER A 121 0.33 4.31 -12.21
C SER A 121 -0.07 5.77 -12.10
N HIS A 122 -0.67 6.17 -10.98
CA HIS A 122 -1.08 7.55 -10.72
C HIS A 122 0.10 8.52 -10.65
N GLU A 123 1.19 8.17 -9.95
CA GLU A 123 2.42 8.98 -9.92
C GLU A 123 2.99 9.22 -11.30
N ARG A 124 3.14 8.16 -12.11
CA ARG A 124 3.66 8.29 -13.48
C ARG A 124 2.79 9.20 -14.35
N ASN A 125 1.47 9.17 -14.15
CA ASN A 125 0.55 10.03 -14.89
C ASN A 125 0.69 11.51 -14.46
N LYS A 126 0.85 11.80 -13.16
CA LYS A 126 1.08 13.17 -12.66
C LYS A 126 2.37 13.78 -13.23
N THR A 127 3.44 12.99 -13.37
CA THR A 127 4.71 13.49 -13.95
C THR A 127 4.59 13.83 -15.44
N ILE A 128 3.66 13.19 -16.17
CA ILE A 128 3.46 13.43 -17.61
C ILE A 128 2.61 14.69 -17.85
N THR A 129 1.65 14.98 -16.98
CA THR A 129 0.76 16.16 -17.13
C THR A 129 1.23 17.42 -16.39
N GLY A 130 2.21 17.33 -15.49
CA GLY A 130 2.74 18.48 -14.73
C GLY A 130 3.91 19.23 -15.41
N GLY A 131 4.10 19.07 -16.72
CA GLY A 131 5.24 19.59 -17.49
C GLY A 131 4.93 20.81 -18.37
N GLU A 132 3.90 21.59 -18.07
CA GLU A 132 3.58 22.85 -18.76
C GLU A 132 3.88 24.07 -17.88
#